data_AF-A0A5C9CRQ1-F1
#
_entry.id   AF-A0A5C9CRQ1-F1
#
_cell.length_a   1.000
_cell.length_b   1.000
_cell.length_c   1.000
_cell.angle_alpha   90.00
_cell.angle_beta   90.00
_cell.angle_gamma   90.00
#
_symmetry.space_group_name_H-M   'P 1'
#
loop_
_entity.id
_entity.type
_entity.pdbx_description
1 polymer ?
#
loop_
_entity_poly.entity_id
_entity_poly.type
_entity_poly.pdbx_seq_one_letter_code
_entity_poly.pdbx_strand_id
1 'polypeptide(L)'
;MKHATNTISNNHSNVQHVRRFIEITIGTDPQTLVDQAVADVRHDGLRRVLELCCSATEVRQVLTSLSSSTPGYVVSPIQTLRRAAETARLWWAFGAQEGEVLYVSTFIQGCQDLLAASSDGLESAQDRMFAIIRPALFKLDEHHPRQAWLLRQSLGRGNVDEEDEQEVPRLRESVRRALLASRQPGRHGIQADAHN
;
A
#
# COMPACT_ATOMS: atom_id res chain seq x y z
N MET A 1 31.85 -21.78 64.40
CA MET A 1 30.83 -22.77 63.97
C MET A 1 29.68 -21.95 63.38
N LYS A 2 29.62 -21.73 62.05
CA LYS A 2 28.95 -22.59 61.03
C LYS A 2 27.53 -22.93 61.52
N HIS A 3 26.43 -22.44 60.95
CA HIS A 3 26.05 -22.47 59.55
C HIS A 3 25.11 -21.33 59.14
N ALA A 4 25.36 -20.78 57.96
CA ALA A 4 24.43 -20.00 57.15
C ALA A 4 23.52 -20.97 56.36
N THR A 5 22.24 -20.63 56.22
CA THR A 5 21.31 -21.36 55.36
C THR A 5 21.09 -20.54 54.10
N ASN A 6 21.68 -21.04 53.01
CA ASN A 6 21.49 -20.60 51.63
C ASN A 6 20.02 -20.75 51.22
N THR A 7 19.40 -19.65 50.76
CA THR A 7 18.23 -19.74 49.88
C THR A 7 18.72 -19.62 48.45
N ILE A 8 18.49 -20.69 47.70
CA ILE A 8 18.96 -20.94 46.34
C ILE A 8 18.23 -20.01 45.37
N SER A 9 18.99 -19.17 44.65
CA SER A 9 18.57 -18.48 43.44
C SER A 9 18.33 -19.50 42.33
N ASN A 10 17.07 -19.74 41.96
CA ASN A 10 16.73 -20.44 40.73
C ASN A 10 16.86 -19.47 39.55
N ASN A 11 18.08 -19.36 39.01
CA ASN A 11 18.33 -18.82 37.68
C ASN A 11 17.71 -19.78 36.63
N HIS A 12 16.45 -19.54 36.27
CA HIS A 12 15.94 -20.04 35.00
C HIS A 12 16.61 -19.22 33.90
N SER A 13 17.70 -19.78 33.39
CA SER A 13 18.33 -19.43 32.13
C SER A 13 17.30 -19.57 31.01
N ASN A 14 16.50 -18.53 30.81
CA ASN A 14 15.66 -18.37 29.64
C ASN A 14 16.62 -18.10 28.48
N VAL A 15 17.12 -19.18 27.89
CA VAL A 15 17.83 -19.17 26.63
C VAL A 15 16.87 -18.55 25.63
N GLN A 16 17.00 -17.23 25.47
CA GLN A 16 16.38 -16.49 24.38
C GLN A 16 16.89 -17.16 23.11
N HIS A 17 16.06 -18.04 22.55
CA HIS A 17 16.19 -18.46 21.17
C HIS A 17 16.15 -17.17 20.36
N VAL A 18 17.33 -16.69 19.99
CA VAL A 18 17.53 -15.72 18.92
C VAL A 18 16.94 -16.39 17.69
N ARG A 19 15.63 -16.18 17.48
CA ARG A 19 14.94 -16.62 16.27
C ARG A 19 15.67 -15.90 15.14
N ARG A 20 16.50 -16.65 14.41
CA ARG A 20 17.02 -16.24 13.12
C ARG A 20 15.80 -16.00 12.23
N PHE A 21 15.43 -14.74 12.07
CA PHE A 21 14.51 -14.34 11.02
C PHE A 21 15.21 -14.67 9.70
N ILE A 22 14.61 -15.55 8.92
CA ILE A 22 15.03 -15.76 7.54
C ILE A 22 14.48 -14.55 6.80
N GLU A 23 15.37 -13.61 6.53
CA GLU A 23 15.16 -12.50 5.62
C GLU A 23 14.88 -13.07 4.22
N ILE A 24 13.61 -13.24 3.87
CA ILE A 24 13.23 -13.41 2.46
C ILE A 24 13.05 -12.01 1.88
N THR A 25 14.14 -11.25 1.84
CA THR A 25 14.29 -10.10 0.95
C THR A 25 15.20 -10.55 -0.18
N ILE A 26 14.70 -11.39 -1.09
CA ILE A 26 15.41 -11.56 -2.36
C ILE A 26 15.19 -10.27 -3.16
N GLY A 27 16.11 -9.32 -3.02
CA GLY A 27 16.76 -8.71 -4.19
C GLY A 27 16.65 -7.20 -4.42
N THR A 28 15.64 -6.49 -3.92
CA THR A 28 15.41 -5.10 -4.37
C THR A 28 15.19 -4.13 -3.22
N ASP A 29 16.00 -3.07 -3.20
CA ASP A 29 15.87 -1.93 -2.30
C ASP A 29 14.46 -1.29 -2.39
N PRO A 30 13.80 -0.97 -1.25
CA PRO A 30 12.46 -0.37 -1.25
C PRO A 30 12.34 0.93 -2.04
N GLN A 31 13.37 1.78 -2.07
CA GLN A 31 13.35 3.01 -2.85
C GLN A 31 13.36 2.70 -4.35
N THR A 32 14.13 1.71 -4.79
CA THR A 32 14.10 1.20 -6.17
C THR A 32 12.70 0.71 -6.56
N LEU A 33 11.95 0.09 -5.64
CA LEU A 33 10.56 -0.32 -5.91
C LEU A 33 9.61 0.87 -6.03
N VAL A 34 9.82 1.94 -5.27
CA VAL A 34 9.07 3.20 -5.41
C VAL A 34 9.32 3.81 -6.79
N ASP A 35 10.59 3.88 -7.19
CA ASP A 35 10.98 4.45 -8.49
C ASP A 35 10.39 3.64 -9.65
N GLN A 36 10.39 2.31 -9.54
CA GLN A 36 9.70 1.42 -10.50
C GLN A 36 8.19 1.66 -10.52
N ALA A 37 7.56 1.80 -9.35
CA ALA A 37 6.11 2.04 -9.27
C ALA A 37 5.69 3.32 -9.99
N VAL A 38 6.53 4.35 -9.93
CA VAL A 38 6.37 5.61 -10.66
C VAL A 38 6.61 5.40 -12.15
N ALA A 39 7.69 4.71 -12.52
CA ALA A 39 8.04 4.45 -13.92
C ALA A 39 7.00 3.60 -14.66
N ASP A 40 6.24 2.76 -13.96
CA ASP A 40 5.17 1.92 -14.50
C ASP A 40 3.96 2.74 -15.03
N VAL A 41 3.85 4.02 -14.68
CA VAL A 41 2.81 4.95 -15.16
C VAL A 41 3.28 5.63 -16.44
N ARG A 42 2.58 5.43 -17.57
CA ARG A 42 2.99 5.99 -18.87
C ARG A 42 2.48 7.40 -19.09
N HIS A 43 1.30 7.73 -18.55
CA HIS A 43 0.70 9.04 -18.65
C HIS A 43 1.44 10.06 -17.78
N ASP A 44 2.09 11.05 -18.40
CA ASP A 44 3.01 11.96 -17.71
C ASP A 44 2.36 12.74 -16.56
N GLY A 45 1.12 13.22 -16.73
CA GLY A 45 0.42 13.92 -15.65
C GLY A 45 0.09 13.02 -14.45
N LEU A 46 -0.21 11.74 -14.68
CA LEU A 46 -0.51 10.78 -13.62
C LEU A 46 0.78 10.33 -12.93
N ARG A 47 1.86 10.14 -13.72
CA ARG A 47 3.20 9.91 -13.20
C ARG A 47 3.62 11.04 -12.27
N ARG A 48 3.41 12.31 -12.67
CA ARG A 48 3.75 13.49 -11.85
C ARG A 48 3.00 13.53 -10.51
N VAL A 49 1.73 13.12 -10.52
CA VAL A 49 0.94 12.99 -9.29
C VAL A 49 1.54 11.92 -8.38
N LEU A 50 1.89 10.76 -8.94
CA LEU A 50 2.47 9.66 -8.17
C LEU A 50 3.90 9.99 -7.67
N GLU A 51 4.72 10.65 -8.48
CA GLU A 51 6.03 11.20 -8.08
C GLU A 51 5.88 12.11 -6.85
N LEU A 52 4.94 13.05 -6.89
CA LEU A 52 4.73 14.00 -5.80
C LEU A 52 4.26 13.28 -4.52
N CYS A 53 3.33 12.33 -4.65
CA CYS A 53 2.89 11.45 -3.57
C CYS A 53 4.08 10.72 -2.92
N CYS A 54 4.87 9.99 -3.72
CA CYS A 54 6.01 9.20 -3.25
C CYS A 54 7.18 10.05 -2.75
N SER A 55 7.26 11.32 -3.16
CA SER A 55 8.31 12.23 -2.71
C SER A 55 8.12 12.71 -1.28
N ALA A 56 6.87 12.75 -0.80
CA ALA A 56 6.53 13.20 0.55
C ALA A 56 7.17 12.31 1.61
N THR A 57 7.78 12.93 2.62
CA THR A 57 8.60 12.25 3.63
C THR A 57 7.81 11.17 4.36
N GLU A 58 6.60 11.48 4.80
CA GLU A 58 5.75 10.56 5.55
C GLU A 58 5.32 9.36 4.69
N VAL A 59 4.98 9.61 3.43
CA VAL A 59 4.60 8.56 2.46
C VAL A 59 5.80 7.64 2.23
N ARG A 60 6.98 8.20 1.99
CA ARG A 60 8.21 7.43 1.80
C ARG A 60 8.53 6.58 3.03
N GLN A 61 8.39 7.13 4.23
CA GLN A 61 8.61 6.39 5.48
C GLN A 61 7.66 5.20 5.59
N VAL A 62 6.36 5.36 5.34
CA VAL A 62 5.42 4.24 5.45
C VAL A 62 5.62 3.19 4.36
N LEU A 63 5.97 3.60 3.13
CA LEU A 63 6.23 2.68 2.01
C LEU A 63 7.48 1.82 2.22
N THR A 64 8.51 2.40 2.87
CA THR A 64 9.80 1.76 3.11
C THR A 64 9.89 1.07 4.47
N SER A 65 8.91 1.31 5.37
CA SER A 65 8.85 0.63 6.66
C SER A 65 8.53 -0.85 6.48
N LEU A 66 9.36 -1.73 7.06
CA LEU A 66 9.12 -3.16 7.01
C LEU A 66 8.08 -3.51 8.08
N SER A 67 6.92 -4.03 7.64
CA SER A 67 5.88 -4.51 8.56
C SER A 67 6.09 -6.00 8.87
N SER A 68 6.28 -6.32 10.14
CA SER A 68 6.30 -7.70 10.64
C SER A 68 4.87 -8.20 10.87
N SER A 69 4.17 -8.57 9.81
CA SER A 69 2.76 -9.00 9.93
C SER A 69 2.59 -10.38 10.57
N THR A 70 3.61 -11.25 10.52
CA THR A 70 3.55 -12.63 11.03
C THR A 70 4.96 -13.10 11.41
N PRO A 71 5.15 -13.91 12.47
CA PRO A 71 6.46 -14.53 12.72
C PRO A 71 6.89 -15.38 11.52
N GLY A 72 7.86 -14.87 10.74
CA GLY A 72 8.48 -15.56 9.61
C GLY A 72 8.29 -14.92 8.23
N TYR A 73 7.41 -13.92 8.08
CA TYR A 73 7.22 -13.22 6.79
C TYR A 73 7.23 -11.71 6.98
N VAL A 74 8.22 -11.05 6.37
CA VAL A 74 8.27 -9.60 6.23
C VAL A 74 7.73 -9.27 4.85
N VAL A 75 6.64 -8.52 4.80
CA VAL A 75 6.07 -8.07 3.53
C VAL A 75 6.34 -6.58 3.39
N SER A 76 7.01 -6.20 2.30
CA SER A 76 7.30 -4.82 1.99
C SER A 76 6.00 -4.09 1.57
N PRO A 77 5.58 -3.00 2.26
CA PRO A 77 4.35 -2.29 1.92
C PRO A 77 4.32 -1.82 0.46
N ILE A 78 5.45 -1.33 -0.06
CA ILE A 78 5.56 -0.92 -1.46
C ILE A 78 5.30 -2.08 -2.43
N GLN A 79 5.78 -3.30 -2.16
CA GLN A 79 5.50 -4.45 -3.01
C GLN A 79 4.02 -4.82 -3.01
N THR A 80 3.38 -4.81 -1.84
CA THR A 80 1.95 -5.07 -1.69
C THR A 80 1.12 -4.06 -2.45
N LEU A 81 1.45 -2.76 -2.33
CA LEU A 81 0.72 -1.70 -3.01
C LEU A 81 0.92 -1.73 -4.53
N ARG A 82 2.14 -1.97 -5.01
CA ARG A 82 2.38 -2.16 -6.45
C ARG A 82 1.55 -3.29 -7.02
N ARG A 83 1.56 -4.45 -6.37
CA ARG A 83 0.76 -5.60 -6.80
C ARG A 83 -0.73 -5.30 -6.80
N ALA A 84 -1.23 -4.59 -5.79
CA ALA A 84 -2.62 -4.15 -5.74
C ALA A 84 -2.95 -3.22 -6.93
N ALA A 85 -2.11 -2.22 -7.17
CA ALA A 85 -2.28 -1.26 -8.25
C ALA A 85 -2.21 -1.92 -9.64
N GLU A 86 -1.27 -2.84 -9.85
CA GLU A 86 -1.19 -3.65 -11.08
C GLU A 86 -2.45 -4.50 -11.27
N THR A 87 -2.93 -5.12 -10.18
CA THR A 87 -4.16 -5.91 -10.22
C THR A 87 -5.35 -5.04 -10.63
N ALA A 88 -5.51 -3.85 -10.03
CA ALA A 88 -6.56 -2.90 -10.38
C ALA A 88 -6.48 -2.45 -11.84
N ARG A 89 -5.26 -2.13 -12.32
CA ARG A 89 -5.01 -1.73 -13.72
C ARG A 89 -5.47 -2.78 -14.73
N LEU A 90 -5.32 -4.06 -14.39
CA LEU A 90 -5.59 -5.18 -15.28
C LEU A 90 -7.06 -5.61 -15.30
N TRP A 91 -7.99 -4.89 -14.68
CA TRP A 91 -9.39 -5.30 -14.70
C TRP A 91 -10.06 -4.96 -16.03
N TRP A 92 -10.61 -5.99 -16.67
CA TRP A 92 -11.04 -6.00 -18.08
C TRP A 92 -12.19 -5.03 -18.39
N ALA A 93 -12.75 -4.39 -17.37
CA ALA A 93 -13.84 -3.44 -17.49
C ALA A 93 -13.41 -2.02 -17.90
N PHE A 94 -12.10 -1.72 -17.92
CA PHE A 94 -11.58 -0.37 -18.12
C PHE A 94 -10.63 -0.29 -19.31
N GLY A 95 -10.68 0.82 -20.04
CA GLY A 95 -9.73 1.13 -21.11
C GLY A 95 -8.33 1.44 -20.57
N ALA A 96 -7.33 1.47 -21.46
CA ALA A 96 -5.93 1.67 -21.07
C ALA A 96 -5.69 2.95 -20.24
N GLN A 97 -6.41 4.04 -20.54
CA GLN A 97 -6.30 5.30 -19.81
C GLN A 97 -6.91 5.22 -18.40
N GLU A 98 -8.08 4.59 -18.28
CA GLU A 98 -8.75 4.38 -16.99
C GLU A 98 -7.98 3.39 -16.11
N GLY A 99 -7.33 2.39 -16.72
CA GLY A 99 -6.44 1.46 -16.03
C GLY A 99 -5.27 2.15 -15.35
N GLU A 100 -4.66 3.17 -15.96
CA GLU A 100 -3.61 3.96 -15.31
C GLU A 100 -4.16 4.83 -14.16
N VAL A 101 -5.38 5.36 -14.29
CA VAL A 101 -6.04 6.04 -13.17
C VAL A 101 -6.31 5.06 -12.03
N LEU A 102 -6.75 3.84 -12.32
CA LEU A 102 -6.95 2.80 -11.32
C LEU A 102 -5.65 2.41 -10.64
N TYR A 103 -4.55 2.29 -11.38
CA TYR A 103 -3.23 2.06 -10.81
C TYR A 103 -2.88 3.15 -9.79
N VAL A 104 -2.93 4.42 -10.22
CA VAL A 104 -2.51 5.56 -9.38
C VAL A 104 -3.45 5.76 -8.19
N SER A 105 -4.75 5.66 -8.38
CA SER A 105 -5.75 5.78 -7.30
C SER A 105 -5.63 4.66 -6.27
N THR A 106 -5.41 3.42 -6.72
CA THR A 106 -5.17 2.28 -5.82
C THR A 106 -3.92 2.50 -5.00
N PHE A 107 -2.84 2.96 -5.63
CA PHE A 107 -1.60 3.24 -4.94
C PHE A 107 -1.77 4.35 -3.89
N ILE A 108 -2.40 5.47 -4.26
CA ILE A 108 -2.62 6.61 -3.37
C ILE A 108 -3.53 6.22 -2.18
N GLN A 109 -4.63 5.51 -2.42
CA GLN A 109 -5.49 5.02 -1.33
C GLN A 109 -4.76 4.05 -0.42
N GLY A 110 -3.94 3.17 -0.98
CA GLY A 110 -3.06 2.31 -0.21
C GLY A 110 -2.10 3.09 0.69
N CYS A 111 -1.51 4.18 0.20
CA CYS A 111 -0.69 5.07 1.02
C CYS A 111 -1.53 5.77 2.12
N GLN A 112 -2.76 6.18 1.83
CA GLN A 112 -3.67 6.74 2.83
C GLN A 112 -3.96 5.74 3.95
N ASP A 113 -4.20 4.47 3.60
CA ASP A 113 -4.44 3.40 4.57
C ASP A 113 -3.22 3.17 5.48
N LEU A 114 -2.00 3.14 4.89
CA LEU A 114 -0.76 3.01 5.64
C LEU A 114 -0.51 4.21 6.56
N LEU A 115 -0.74 5.42 6.06
CA LEU A 115 -0.64 6.65 6.85
C LEU A 115 -1.65 6.65 8.00
N ALA A 116 -2.90 6.26 7.74
CA ALA A 116 -3.96 6.17 8.73
C ALA A 116 -3.62 5.17 9.85
N ALA A 117 -2.94 4.06 9.52
CA ALA A 117 -2.45 3.11 10.52
C ALA A 117 -1.29 3.68 11.38
N SER A 118 -0.57 4.68 10.88
CA SER A 118 0.59 5.31 11.55
C SER A 118 0.28 6.66 12.23
N SER A 119 -0.93 7.20 12.09
CA SER A 119 -1.30 8.55 12.53
C SER A 119 -2.72 8.62 13.11
N ASP A 120 -3.20 9.81 13.45
CA ASP A 120 -4.47 10.07 14.18
C ASP A 120 -5.76 9.79 13.37
N GLY A 121 -5.76 8.78 12.50
CA GLY A 121 -6.96 8.29 11.80
C GLY A 121 -7.04 8.61 10.31
N LEU A 122 -8.07 8.04 9.66
CA LEU A 122 -8.19 7.99 8.21
C LEU A 122 -8.47 9.35 7.56
N GLU A 123 -9.32 10.18 8.17
CA GLU A 123 -9.67 11.50 7.61
C GLU A 123 -8.43 12.40 7.49
N SER A 124 -7.61 12.44 8.55
CA SER A 124 -6.35 13.20 8.57
C SER A 124 -5.38 12.71 7.48
N ALA A 125 -5.27 11.39 7.30
CA ALA A 125 -4.42 10.79 6.28
C ALA A 125 -4.91 11.15 4.86
N GLN A 126 -6.22 11.13 4.61
CA GLN A 126 -6.80 11.52 3.33
C GLN A 126 -6.56 13.00 3.02
N ASP A 127 -6.79 13.89 3.99
CA ASP A 127 -6.59 15.34 3.80
C ASP A 127 -5.13 15.68 3.56
N ARG A 128 -4.22 15.07 4.32
CA ARG A 128 -2.77 15.23 4.12
C ARG A 128 -2.34 14.73 2.75
N MET A 129 -2.78 13.54 2.36
CA MET A 129 -2.48 12.99 1.03
C MET A 129 -3.00 13.91 -0.07
N PHE A 130 -4.23 14.42 0.06
CA PHE A 130 -4.80 15.31 -0.93
C PHE A 130 -4.04 16.64 -1.00
N ALA A 131 -3.61 17.19 0.14
CA ALA A 131 -2.77 18.38 0.18
C ALA A 131 -1.42 18.16 -0.52
N ILE A 132 -0.80 16.99 -0.35
CA ILE A 132 0.45 16.61 -1.02
C ILE A 132 0.27 16.62 -2.54
N ILE A 133 -0.75 15.93 -3.06
CA ILE A 133 -0.91 15.73 -4.50
C ILE A 133 -1.57 16.90 -5.23
N ARG A 134 -2.22 17.83 -4.50
CA ARG A 134 -3.02 18.95 -5.07
C ARG A 134 -2.28 19.74 -6.16
N PRO A 135 -0.99 20.13 -6.02
CA PRO A 135 -0.31 20.89 -7.05
C PRO A 135 -0.15 20.13 -8.37
N ALA A 136 0.11 18.81 -8.31
CA ALA A 136 0.22 17.98 -9.50
C ALA A 136 -1.16 17.67 -10.09
N LEU A 137 -2.17 17.49 -9.24
CA LEU A 137 -3.55 17.27 -9.67
C LEU A 137 -4.12 18.50 -10.40
N PHE A 138 -3.82 19.71 -9.94
CA PHE A 138 -4.23 20.94 -10.63
C PHE A 138 -3.65 21.02 -12.05
N LYS A 139 -2.36 20.72 -12.22
CA LYS A 139 -1.73 20.64 -13.55
C LYS A 139 -2.32 19.53 -14.41
N LEU A 140 -2.66 18.39 -13.81
CA LEU A 140 -3.34 17.31 -14.52
C LEU A 140 -4.72 17.77 -15.01
N ASP A 141 -5.45 18.55 -14.21
CA ASP A 141 -6.77 19.08 -14.55
C ASP A 141 -6.71 20.05 -15.74
N GLU A 142 -5.68 20.90 -15.79
CA GLU A 142 -5.46 21.84 -16.91
C GLU A 142 -5.22 21.13 -18.26
N HIS A 143 -4.46 20.04 -18.25
CA HIS A 143 -4.00 19.38 -19.49
C HIS A 143 -4.81 18.13 -19.85
N HIS A 144 -5.35 17.45 -18.85
CA HIS A 144 -6.00 16.14 -18.94
C HIS A 144 -7.20 16.08 -17.95
N PRO A 145 -8.25 16.91 -18.18
CA PRO A 145 -9.35 17.07 -17.24
C PRO A 145 -10.10 15.78 -16.95
N ARG A 146 -10.22 14.88 -17.94
CA ARG A 146 -10.87 13.57 -17.75
C ARG A 146 -10.10 12.70 -16.75
N GLN A 147 -8.78 12.62 -16.86
CA GLN A 147 -7.94 11.84 -15.95
C GLN A 147 -7.93 12.45 -14.54
N ALA A 148 -7.90 13.78 -14.43
CA ALA A 148 -8.02 14.48 -13.15
C ALA A 148 -9.38 14.22 -12.49
N TRP A 149 -10.46 14.30 -13.25
CA TRP A 149 -11.81 13.99 -12.78
C TRP A 149 -11.93 12.53 -12.31
N LEU A 150 -11.52 11.55 -13.13
CA LEU A 150 -11.54 10.13 -12.74
C LEU A 150 -10.72 9.88 -11.47
N LEU A 151 -9.55 10.51 -11.36
CA LEU A 151 -8.70 10.39 -10.18
C LEU A 151 -9.37 10.98 -8.94
N ARG A 152 -9.91 12.21 -9.01
CA ARG A 152 -10.66 12.82 -7.90
C ARG A 152 -11.82 11.95 -7.46
N GLN A 153 -12.59 11.44 -8.42
CA GLN A 153 -13.75 10.59 -8.17
C GLN A 153 -13.35 9.29 -7.49
N SER A 154 -12.31 8.62 -7.98
CA SER A 154 -11.80 7.38 -7.37
C SER A 154 -11.32 7.60 -5.94
N LEU A 155 -10.75 8.77 -5.62
CA LEU A 155 -10.27 9.14 -4.29
C LEU A 155 -11.36 9.68 -3.34
N GLY A 156 -12.63 9.69 -3.76
CA GLY A 156 -13.73 10.23 -2.93
C GLY A 156 -13.64 11.75 -2.70
N ARG A 157 -13.04 12.47 -3.66
CA ARG A 157 -12.86 13.94 -3.65
C ARG A 157 -13.50 14.60 -4.87
N GLY A 158 -14.33 13.88 -5.62
CA GLY A 158 -15.16 14.47 -6.66
C GLY A 158 -16.37 15.20 -6.08
N ASN A 159 -16.94 16.12 -6.86
CA ASN A 159 -18.16 16.79 -6.45
C ASN A 159 -19.37 15.85 -6.64
N VAL A 160 -20.37 15.96 -5.77
CA VAL A 160 -21.54 15.06 -5.75
C VAL A 160 -22.40 15.21 -7.01
N ASP A 161 -22.43 16.40 -7.59
CA ASP A 161 -23.09 16.74 -8.85
C ASP A 161 -22.31 16.27 -10.09
N GLU A 162 -21.05 15.88 -9.92
CA GLU A 162 -20.19 15.34 -10.97
C GLU A 162 -20.11 13.81 -10.94
N GLU A 163 -20.82 13.13 -10.02
CA GLU A 163 -20.79 11.67 -9.94
C GLU A 163 -21.65 11.03 -11.04
N ASP A 164 -20.99 10.36 -12.00
CA ASP A 164 -21.67 9.42 -12.88
C ASP A 164 -22.19 8.22 -12.08
N GLU A 165 -23.48 7.91 -12.21
CA GLU A 165 -24.17 6.87 -11.43
C GLU A 165 -23.56 5.46 -11.62
N GLN A 166 -22.80 5.21 -12.69
CA GLN A 166 -22.27 3.89 -13.02
C GLN A 166 -20.74 3.83 -12.98
N GLU A 167 -20.05 4.80 -13.54
CA GLU A 167 -18.60 4.80 -13.71
C GLU A 167 -17.88 5.01 -12.38
N VAL A 168 -18.31 5.98 -11.58
CA VAL A 168 -17.65 6.32 -10.29
C VAL A 168 -17.76 5.19 -9.26
N PRO A 169 -18.94 4.58 -9.02
CA PRO A 169 -19.04 3.44 -8.11
C PRO A 169 -18.20 2.25 -8.55
N ARG A 170 -18.13 1.97 -9.85
CA ARG A 170 -17.31 0.86 -10.40
C ARG A 170 -15.83 1.11 -10.20
N LEU A 171 -15.35 2.33 -10.41
CA LEU A 171 -13.95 2.71 -10.14
C LEU A 171 -13.60 2.56 -8.66
N ARG A 172 -14.41 3.14 -7.76
CA ARG A 172 -14.20 3.06 -6.30
C ARG A 172 -14.21 1.61 -5.80
N GLU A 173 -15.18 0.82 -6.25
CA GLU A 173 -15.26 -0.60 -5.91
C GLU A 173 -14.03 -1.36 -6.41
N SER A 174 -13.46 -0.94 -7.54
CA SER A 174 -12.29 -1.58 -8.10
C SER A 174 -11.03 -1.36 -7.28
N VAL A 175 -10.79 -0.11 -6.90
CA VAL A 175 -9.72 0.24 -5.98
C VAL A 175 -9.87 -0.53 -4.64
N ARG A 176 -11.07 -0.49 -4.05
CA ARG A 176 -11.36 -1.15 -2.77
C ARG A 176 -11.06 -2.64 -2.81
N ARG A 177 -11.55 -3.34 -3.84
CA ARG A 177 -11.34 -4.79 -3.99
C ARG A 177 -9.87 -5.14 -4.22
N ALA A 178 -9.11 -4.34 -4.97
CA ALA A 178 -7.69 -4.56 -5.19
C ALA A 178 -6.89 -4.43 -3.88
N LEU A 179 -7.19 -3.42 -3.07
CA LEU A 179 -6.58 -3.23 -1.74
C LEU A 179 -6.99 -4.33 -0.75
N LEU A 180 -8.22 -4.83 -0.81
CA LEU A 180 -8.63 -5.95 0.04
C LEU A 180 -7.95 -7.27 -0.34
N ALA A 181 -7.81 -7.53 -1.64
CA ALA A 181 -7.14 -8.73 -2.13
C ALA A 181 -5.66 -8.76 -1.74
N SER A 182 -4.99 -7.60 -1.69
CA SER A 182 -3.57 -7.51 -1.30
C SER A 182 -3.34 -7.70 0.21
N ARG A 183 -4.37 -7.48 1.03
CA ARG A 183 -4.33 -7.70 2.49
C ARG A 183 -4.61 -9.15 2.91
N GLN A 184 -5.16 -9.98 2.03
CA GLN A 184 -5.42 -11.39 2.35
C GLN A 184 -4.16 -12.22 2.08
N PRO A 185 -3.55 -12.87 3.10
CA PRO A 185 -2.53 -13.87 2.86
C PRO A 185 -3.18 -15.01 2.06
N GLY A 186 -2.57 -15.35 0.92
CA GLY A 186 -3.18 -16.23 -0.08
C GLY A 186 -3.78 -17.50 0.52
N ARG A 187 -5.08 -17.73 0.26
CA ARG A 187 -5.73 -19.05 0.37
C ARG A 187 -5.24 -20.01 -0.73
N HIS A 188 -3.93 -20.15 -0.86
CA HIS A 188 -3.30 -21.19 -1.67
C HIS A 188 -2.41 -22.03 -0.75
N GLY A 189 -3.06 -22.61 0.27
CA GLY A 189 -2.60 -23.88 0.80
C GLY A 189 -2.90 -24.92 -0.27
N ILE A 190 -1.84 -25.44 -0.89
CA ILE A 190 -1.89 -26.67 -1.68
C ILE A 190 -2.52 -27.72 -0.76
N GLN A 191 -3.73 -28.14 -1.10
CA GLN A 191 -4.31 -29.37 -0.58
C GLN A 191 -3.45 -30.49 -1.16
N ALA A 192 -2.42 -30.90 -0.41
CA ALA A 192 -1.71 -32.12 -0.69
C ALA A 192 -2.69 -33.25 -0.40
N ASP A 193 -3.32 -33.76 -1.46
CA ASP A 193 -4.07 -35.00 -1.43
C ASP A 193 -3.11 -36.12 -0.96
N ALA A 194 -3.16 -36.43 0.33
CA ALA A 194 -2.58 -37.63 0.88
C ALA A 194 -3.52 -38.81 0.56
N HIS A 195 -3.42 -39.28 -0.68
CA HIS A 195 -3.79 -40.64 -1.06
C HIS A 195 -2.53 -41.36 -1.53
N ASN A 196 -1.82 -41.98 -0.57
CA ASN A 196 -1.44 -43.40 -0.61
C ASN A 196 -0.86 -43.81 0.75
#